data_AF-A0AAV5I358-F1
#
_entry.id   AF-A0AAV5I358-F1
#
_cell.length_a   1.000
_cell.length_b   1.000
_cell.length_c   1.000
_cell.angle_alpha   90.00
_cell.angle_beta   90.00
_cell.angle_gamma   90.00
#
_symmetry.space_group_name_H-M   'P 1'
#
loop_
_entity.id
_entity.type
_entity.pdbx_description
1 polymer ?
#
loop_
_entity_poly.entity_id
_entity_poly.type
_entity_poly.pdbx_seq_one_letter_code
_entity_poly.pdbx_strand_id
1 'polypeptide(L)'
;MENPRTNTDSLSCSSSDALTTTLYNSIQALGRGFDVTSDIRLLYCKGAPGARLVQLDEDDAVDLVVSDGVVVRNVPTDIEFSRSKSTIERVPVRSFHEVR
;
A
#
# COMPACT_ATOMS: atom_id res chain seq x y z
N MET A 1 -20.33 -17.37 45.65
CA MET A 1 -19.59 -18.20 44.67
C MET A 1 -19.66 -17.45 43.35
N GLU A 2 -18.83 -16.42 43.21
CA GLU A 2 -18.83 -15.55 42.02
C GLU A 2 -17.75 -16.02 41.07
N ASN A 3 -18.13 -16.23 39.81
CA ASN A 3 -17.26 -16.75 38.76
C ASN A 3 -16.61 -15.56 38.03
N PRO A 4 -15.27 -15.50 37.89
CA PRO A 4 -14.64 -14.40 37.16
C PRO A 4 -14.88 -14.59 35.66
N ARG A 5 -15.54 -13.60 35.05
CA ARG A 5 -15.69 -13.53 33.60
C ARG A 5 -14.31 -13.31 32.98
N THR A 6 -13.81 -14.31 32.27
CA THR A 6 -12.61 -14.22 31.45
C THR A 6 -12.84 -13.20 30.34
N ASN A 7 -12.07 -12.11 30.35
CA ASN A 7 -12.03 -11.11 29.29
C ASN A 7 -11.60 -11.75 27.97
N THR A 8 -12.52 -11.79 27.01
CA THR A 8 -12.30 -12.25 25.65
C THR A 8 -12.10 -11.04 24.74
N ASP A 9 -11.03 -10.26 24.94
CA ASP A 9 -10.75 -9.04 24.14
C ASP A 9 -9.40 -9.09 23.39
N SER A 10 -8.81 -10.26 23.18
CA SER A 10 -7.46 -10.40 22.59
C SER A 10 -7.43 -10.87 21.13
N LEU A 11 -8.54 -10.80 20.37
CA LEU A 11 -8.62 -11.28 18.98
C LEU A 11 -8.57 -10.17 17.90
N SER A 12 -8.57 -8.89 18.27
CA SER A 12 -8.61 -7.77 17.30
C SER A 12 -7.26 -7.29 16.77
N CYS A 13 -6.14 -7.76 17.35
CA CYS A 13 -4.80 -7.19 17.12
C CYS A 13 -4.08 -7.70 15.86
N SER A 14 -4.32 -8.96 15.42
CA SER A 14 -3.49 -9.60 14.38
C SER A 14 -3.73 -9.08 12.94
N SER A 15 -4.97 -8.72 12.60
CA SER A 15 -5.32 -8.28 11.24
C SER A 15 -4.81 -6.86 10.92
N SER A 16 -4.86 -5.95 11.91
CA SER A 16 -4.47 -4.55 11.75
C SER A 16 -2.97 -4.40 11.48
N ASP A 17 -2.13 -5.19 12.15
CA ASP A 17 -0.67 -5.13 12.01
C ASP A 17 -0.22 -5.66 10.64
N ALA A 18 -0.83 -6.76 10.18
CA ALA A 18 -0.56 -7.32 8.86
C ALA A 18 -0.98 -6.34 7.74
N LEU A 19 -2.14 -5.69 7.89
CA LEU A 19 -2.62 -4.66 6.97
C LEU A 19 -1.67 -3.45 6.92
N THR A 20 -1.32 -2.91 8.10
CA THR A 20 -0.40 -1.77 8.23
C THR A 20 0.96 -2.08 7.61
N THR A 21 1.50 -3.27 7.89
CA THR A 21 2.76 -3.76 7.29
C THR A 21 2.66 -3.85 5.78
N THR A 22 1.55 -4.38 5.25
CA THR A 22 1.33 -4.51 3.81
C THR A 22 1.27 -3.14 3.13
N LEU A 23 0.57 -2.17 3.72
CA LEU A 23 0.50 -0.80 3.21
C LEU A 23 1.87 -0.13 3.21
N TYR A 24 2.63 -0.25 4.31
CA TYR A 24 3.98 0.30 4.40
C TYR A 24 4.90 -0.29 3.34
N ASN A 25 4.89 -1.61 3.18
CA ASN A 25 5.66 -2.30 2.14
C ASN A 25 5.25 -1.87 0.73
N SER A 26 3.97 -1.60 0.50
CA SER A 26 3.47 -1.12 -0.79
C SER A 26 4.06 0.25 -1.15
N ILE A 27 4.01 1.21 -0.22
CA ILE A 27 4.57 2.56 -0.40
C ILE A 27 6.09 2.50 -0.60
N GLN A 28 6.78 1.67 0.17
CA GLN A 28 8.22 1.49 0.08
C GLN A 28 8.67 0.85 -1.23
N ALA A 29 7.83 0.03 -1.86
CA ALA A 29 8.13 -0.62 -3.14
C ALA A 29 7.97 0.31 -4.35
N LEU A 30 7.21 1.41 -4.23
CA LEU A 30 7.02 2.36 -5.32
C LEU A 30 8.36 2.96 -5.76
N GLY A 31 8.57 2.99 -7.09
CA GLY A 31 9.78 3.53 -7.68
C GLY A 31 11.00 2.62 -7.61
N ARG A 32 10.97 1.46 -6.94
CA ARG A 32 12.16 0.59 -6.78
C ARG A 32 12.60 -0.17 -8.04
N GLY A 33 11.75 -0.18 -9.07
CA GLY A 33 11.93 -1.00 -10.27
C GLY A 33 11.26 -2.36 -10.15
N PHE A 34 10.78 -2.85 -11.29
CA PHE A 34 9.97 -4.04 -11.43
C PHE A 34 10.54 -4.91 -12.53
N ASP A 35 10.75 -6.21 -12.26
CA ASP A 35 11.07 -7.15 -13.31
C ASP A 35 9.79 -7.66 -13.97
N VAL A 36 9.59 -7.25 -15.22
CA VAL A 36 8.40 -7.59 -16.03
C VAL A 36 8.24 -9.10 -16.21
N THR A 37 9.33 -9.86 -16.14
CA THR A 37 9.32 -11.30 -16.39
C THR A 37 9.08 -12.12 -15.12
N SER A 38 9.46 -11.60 -13.95
CA SER A 38 9.42 -12.37 -12.70
C SER A 38 8.46 -11.85 -11.64
N ASP A 39 8.01 -10.59 -11.71
CA ASP A 39 7.56 -9.94 -10.48
C ASP A 39 6.04 -9.94 -10.24
N ILE A 40 5.19 -9.02 -10.66
CA ILE A 40 3.79 -8.77 -10.18
C ILE A 40 3.56 -8.60 -8.66
N ARG A 41 4.40 -9.15 -7.77
CA ARG A 41 4.27 -9.07 -6.30
C ARG A 41 5.28 -8.09 -5.70
N LEU A 42 4.86 -7.36 -4.66
CA LEU A 42 5.69 -6.38 -3.93
C LEU A 42 7.01 -6.96 -3.41
N LEU A 43 7.02 -8.24 -3.01
CA LEU A 43 8.20 -8.93 -2.47
C LEU A 43 9.39 -8.94 -3.44
N TYR A 44 9.14 -8.78 -4.74
CA TYR A 44 10.17 -8.90 -5.75
C TYR A 44 10.62 -7.58 -6.38
N CYS A 45 9.98 -6.46 -6.00
CA CYS A 45 10.46 -5.13 -6.36
C CYS A 45 11.96 -5.02 -6.02
N LYS A 46 12.75 -4.56 -6.99
CA LYS A 46 14.23 -4.57 -6.90
C LYS A 46 14.73 -3.48 -5.94
N GLY A 47 16.04 -3.25 -5.92
CA GLY A 47 16.63 -2.14 -5.18
C GLY A 47 16.79 -2.37 -3.67
N ALA A 48 17.75 -1.63 -3.08
CA ALA A 48 17.97 -1.63 -1.64
C ALA A 48 16.83 -0.91 -0.90
N PRO A 49 16.61 -1.18 0.40
CA PRO A 49 15.71 -0.39 1.23
C PRO A 49 15.99 1.13 1.10
N GLY A 50 14.97 1.90 0.75
CA GLY A 50 15.08 3.35 0.53
C GLY A 50 15.65 3.78 -0.83
N ALA A 51 16.14 2.86 -1.67
CA ALA A 51 16.59 3.19 -3.01
C ALA A 51 15.42 3.18 -4.00
N ARG A 52 15.27 4.26 -4.77
CA ARG A 52 14.24 4.41 -5.81
C ARG A 52 14.89 4.83 -7.14
N LEU A 53 14.33 4.38 -8.25
CA LEU A 53 14.67 4.79 -9.63
C LEU A 53 14.05 6.14 -9.99
N VAL A 54 13.09 6.61 -9.20
CA VAL A 54 12.46 7.92 -9.32
C VAL A 54 12.74 8.72 -8.05
N GLN A 55 12.89 10.03 -8.21
CA GLN A 55 13.00 10.95 -7.08
C GLN A 55 11.61 11.27 -6.56
N LEU A 56 11.45 11.24 -5.24
CA LEU A 56 10.28 11.73 -4.53
C LEU A 56 10.72 12.90 -3.65
N ASP A 57 9.80 13.82 -3.38
CA ASP A 57 9.97 14.81 -2.33
C ASP A 57 9.72 14.16 -0.97
N GLU A 58 10.80 13.73 -0.32
CA GLU A 58 10.73 13.12 1.02
C GLU A 58 10.72 14.20 2.13
N ASP A 59 10.96 15.48 1.80
CA ASP A 59 10.90 16.60 2.75
C ASP A 59 9.44 17.05 2.98
N ASP A 60 8.58 16.90 1.96
CA ASP A 60 7.14 17.12 2.05
C ASP A 60 6.38 15.79 2.19
N ALA A 61 6.31 15.29 3.43
CA ALA A 61 5.64 14.03 3.75
C ALA A 61 4.40 14.23 4.63
N VAL A 62 3.36 13.45 4.38
CA VAL A 62 2.06 13.50 5.09
C VAL A 62 1.66 12.15 5.67
N ASP A 63 0.80 12.16 6.69
CA ASP A 63 0.21 10.94 7.23
C ASP A 63 -0.98 10.51 6.36
N LEU A 64 -0.87 9.33 5.74
CA LEU A 64 -1.92 8.72 4.94
C LEU A 64 -2.91 7.98 5.85
N VAL A 65 -4.12 8.54 5.97
CA VAL A 65 -5.22 7.91 6.71
C VAL A 65 -5.98 6.95 5.81
N VAL A 66 -5.91 5.66 6.15
CA VAL A 66 -6.67 4.58 5.52
C VAL A 66 -7.92 4.31 6.36
N SER A 67 -8.83 3.47 5.85
CA SER A 67 -10.07 3.13 6.55
C SER A 67 -9.82 2.45 7.90
N ASP A 68 -10.83 2.52 8.78
CA ASP A 68 -10.86 1.81 10.06
C ASP A 68 -9.71 2.18 11.02
N GLY A 69 -9.22 3.42 10.93
CA GLY A 69 -8.23 3.98 11.87
C GLY A 69 -6.78 3.60 11.58
N VAL A 70 -6.51 2.96 10.44
CA VAL A 70 -5.14 2.65 10.00
C VAL A 70 -4.48 3.91 9.44
N VAL A 71 -3.30 4.25 9.95
CA VAL A 71 -2.53 5.42 9.50
C VAL A 71 -1.13 4.99 9.09
N VAL A 72 -0.74 5.33 7.85
CA VAL A 72 0.64 5.17 7.38
C VAL A 72 1.33 6.52 7.43
N ARG A 73 2.43 6.63 8.18
CA ARG A 73 3.11 7.90 8.42
C ARG A 73 4.17 8.21 7.38
N ASN A 74 4.48 9.50 7.25
CA ASN A 74 5.59 10.01 6.44
C ASN A 74 5.54 9.49 4.99
N VAL A 75 4.39 9.62 4.34
CA VAL A 75 4.23 9.29 2.92
C VAL A 75 4.52 10.54 2.09
N PRO A 76 5.49 10.51 1.17
CA PRO A 76 5.73 11.60 0.23
C PRO A 76 4.46 12.06 -0.47
N THR A 77 4.26 13.37 -0.64
CA THR A 77 3.06 13.93 -1.29
C THR A 77 2.92 13.52 -2.76
N ASP A 78 4.01 13.13 -3.42
CA ASP A 78 4.03 12.52 -4.76
C ASP A 78 3.30 11.15 -4.83
N ILE A 79 3.08 10.50 -3.68
CA ILE A 79 2.38 9.21 -3.61
C ILE A 79 0.91 9.44 -3.30
N GLU A 80 0.09 9.38 -4.34
CA GLU A 80 -1.37 9.44 -4.19
C GLU A 80 -1.96 8.09 -3.77
N PHE A 81 -2.96 8.15 -2.89
CA PHE A 81 -3.81 7.02 -2.53
C PHE A 81 -5.26 7.34 -2.88
N SER A 82 -5.90 6.47 -3.66
CA SER A 82 -7.31 6.60 -3.99
C SER A 82 -8.09 5.38 -3.51
N ARG A 83 -9.21 5.63 -2.82
CA ARG A 83 -10.14 4.57 -2.42
C ARG A 83 -11.10 4.30 -3.57
N SER A 84 -10.70 3.43 -4.50
CA SER A 84 -11.59 3.05 -5.60
C SER A 84 -12.73 2.17 -5.10
N LYS A 85 -13.94 2.41 -5.63
CA LYS A 85 -15.02 1.41 -5.57
C LYS A 85 -14.64 0.36 -6.60
N SER A 86 -14.44 -0.89 -6.18
CA SER A 86 -14.07 -2.01 -7.05
C SER A 86 -15.08 -2.15 -8.19
N THR A 87 -14.81 -1.48 -9.29
CA THR A 87 -15.62 -1.53 -10.51
C THR A 87 -14.64 -1.92 -11.58
N ILE A 88 -14.86 -3.07 -12.22
CA ILE A 88 -14.02 -3.50 -13.32
C ILE A 88 -14.24 -2.49 -14.45
N GLU A 89 -13.27 -1.61 -14.65
CA GLU A 89 -13.26 -0.73 -15.81
C GLU A 89 -12.82 -1.55 -17.03
N ARG A 90 -13.77 -1.87 -17.90
CA ARG A 90 -13.49 -2.57 -19.17
C ARG A 90 -13.15 -1.51 -20.22
N VAL A 91 -11.88 -1.20 -20.36
CA VAL A 91 -11.40 -0.36 -21.46
C VAL A 91 -11.39 -1.22 -22.74
N PRO A 92 -12.04 -0.78 -23.82
CA PRO A 92 -12.01 -1.52 -25.09
C PRO A 92 -10.58 -1.54 -25.67
N VAL A 93 -10.30 -2.51 -26.54
CA VAL A 93 -9.04 -2.55 -27.30
C VAL A 93 -8.93 -1.27 -28.12
N ARG A 94 -7.88 -0.48 -27.86
CA ARG A 94 -7.59 0.75 -28.58
C ARG A 94 -6.74 0.44 -29.80
N SER A 95 -7.01 1.13 -30.91
CA SER A 95 -6.10 1.10 -32.06
C SER A 95 -4.83 1.86 -31.74
N PHE A 96 -3.69 1.47 -32.32
CA PHE A 96 -2.38 2.10 -32.08
C PHE A 96 -2.41 3.63 -32.28
N HIS A 97 -3.19 4.11 -33.26
CA HIS A 97 -3.32 5.54 -33.58
C HIS A 97 -4.18 6.35 -32.61
N GLU A 98 -4.83 5.72 -31.63
CA GLU A 98 -5.71 6.39 -30.65
C GLU A 98 -5.00 6.74 -29.34
N VAL A 99 -3.76 6.26 -29.12
CA VAL A 99 -2.97 6.62 -27.93
C VAL A 99 -2.38 8.00 -28.18
N ARG A 100 -2.96 9.03 -27.54
CA ARG A 100 -2.50 10.41 -27.60
C ARG A 100 -1.52 10.73 -26.49
#